data_AF-A0A1T5ED97-F1
#
_entry.id   AF-A0A1T5ED97-F1
#
_cell.length_a   1.000
_cell.length_b   1.000
_cell.length_c   1.000
_cell.angle_alpha   90.00
_cell.angle_beta   90.00
_cell.angle_gamma   90.00
#
_symmetry.space_group_name_H-M   'P 1'
#
loop_
_entity.id
_entity.type
_entity.pdbx_description
1 polymer ?
#
loop_
_entity_poly.entity_id
_entity_poly.type
_entity_poly.pdbx_seq_one_letter_code
_entity_poly.pdbx_strand_id
1 'polypeptide(L)'
;MNTKKEILIGLVVGIIANTIGTLLYILLFSDLSISETYKAAVAQEHVGSLLALGAVLNLIAFFGFLRIKRDDRAKGVLLATIITAFIILYYKVF
;
A
#
# COMPACT_ATOMS: atom_id res chain seq x y z
N MET A 1 -4.38 24.02 11.64
CA MET A 1 -4.57 22.55 11.64
C MET A 1 -3.34 21.90 12.28
N ASN A 2 -3.52 20.85 13.08
CA ASN A 2 -2.40 20.18 13.73
C ASN A 2 -1.66 19.28 12.72
N THR A 3 -0.40 19.58 12.42
CA THR A 3 0.46 18.83 11.48
C THR A 3 0.46 17.32 11.76
N LYS A 4 0.48 16.91 13.03
CA LYS A 4 0.46 15.48 13.39
C LYS A 4 -0.81 14.77 12.92
N LYS A 5 -1.96 15.47 12.98
CA LYS A 5 -3.25 14.93 12.52
C LYS A 5 -3.25 14.76 11.00
N GLU A 6 -2.66 15.69 10.26
CA GLU A 6 -2.58 15.62 8.80
C GLU A 6 -1.68 14.46 8.35
N ILE A 7 -0.53 14.27 8.99
CA ILE A 7 0.35 13.12 8.74
C ILE A 7 -0.39 11.81 9.05
N LEU A 8 -1.14 11.74 10.16
CA LEU A 8 -1.92 10.55 10.50
C LEU A 8 -3.01 10.25 9.46
N ILE A 9 -3.70 11.28 8.95
CA ILE A 9 -4.69 11.11 7.86
C ILE A 9 -4.00 10.56 6.62
N GLY A 10 -2.85 11.11 6.24
CA GLY A 10 -2.05 10.61 5.13
C GLY A 10 -1.64 9.15 5.30
N LEU A 11 -1.20 8.77 6.49
CA LEU A 11 -0.82 7.40 6.82
C LEU A 11 -1.98 6.44 6.64
N VAL A 12 -3.15 6.77 7.20
CA VAL A 12 -4.37 5.95 7.06
C VAL A 12 -4.78 5.83 5.59
N VAL A 13 -4.74 6.93 4.84
CA VAL A 13 -5.05 6.92 3.40
C VAL A 13 -4.07 6.03 2.63
N GLY A 14 -2.77 6.06 2.95
CA GLY A 14 -1.79 5.18 2.32
C GLY A 14 -2.00 3.70 2.65
N ILE A 15 -2.42 3.35 3.87
CA ILE A 15 -2.75 1.95 4.22
C ILE A 15 -3.99 1.48 3.44
N ILE A 16 -5.02 2.32 3.35
CA ILE A 16 -6.24 2.03 2.60
C ILE A 16 -5.93 1.89 1.10
N ALA A 17 -5.17 2.82 0.53
CA ALA A 17 -4.78 2.78 -0.88
C ALA A 17 -3.99 1.50 -1.22
N ASN A 18 -3.03 1.11 -0.38
CA ASN A 18 -2.29 -0.13 -0.54
C ASN A 18 -3.21 -1.37 -0.51
N THR A 19 -4.12 -1.41 0.47
CA THR A 19 -5.09 -2.52 0.62
C THR A 19 -5.99 -2.63 -0.61
N ILE A 20 -6.54 -1.50 -1.07
CA ILE A 20 -7.37 -1.44 -2.28
C ILE A 20 -6.55 -1.85 -3.50
N GLY A 21 -5.28 -1.43 -3.59
CA GLY A 21 -4.40 -1.76 -4.70
C GLY A 21 -4.12 -3.25 -4.79
N THR A 22 -3.82 -3.88 -3.66
CA THR A 22 -3.64 -5.33 -3.60
C THR A 22 -4.93 -6.06 -3.97
N LEU A 23 -6.09 -5.65 -3.45
CA LEU A 23 -7.37 -6.27 -3.77
C LEU A 23 -7.73 -6.11 -5.26
N LEU A 24 -7.56 -4.91 -5.82
CA LEU A 24 -7.79 -4.65 -7.24
C LEU A 24 -6.86 -5.48 -8.12
N TYR A 25 -5.58 -5.61 -7.74
CA TYR A 25 -4.66 -6.47 -8.47
C TYR A 25 -5.15 -7.93 -8.49
N ILE A 26 -5.56 -8.46 -7.33
CA ILE A 26 -6.08 -9.82 -7.25
C ILE A 26 -7.32 -9.98 -8.11
N LEU A 27 -8.29 -9.07 -8.00
CA LEU A 27 -9.57 -9.17 -8.72
C LEU A 27 -9.43 -8.98 -10.23
N LEU A 28 -8.45 -8.22 -10.70
CA LEU A 28 -8.27 -7.94 -12.13
C LEU A 28 -7.32 -8.92 -12.82
N PHE A 29 -6.38 -9.52 -12.09
CA PHE A 29 -5.30 -10.34 -12.66
C PHE A 29 -5.26 -11.78 -12.14
N SER A 30 -6.11 -12.16 -11.19
CA SER A 30 -6.18 -13.54 -10.68
C SER A 30 -7.52 -14.18 -11.04
N ASP A 31 -7.45 -15.38 -11.63
CA ASP A 31 -8.63 -16.23 -11.85
C ASP A 31 -9.09 -16.94 -10.56
N LEU A 32 -8.33 -16.81 -9.48
CA LEU A 32 -8.59 -17.41 -8.17
C LEU A 32 -9.35 -16.44 -7.25
N SER A 33 -10.05 -16.99 -6.26
CA SER A 33 -10.69 -16.20 -5.21
C SER A 33 -9.65 -15.43 -4.39
N ILE A 34 -10.00 -14.28 -3.80
CA ILE A 34 -9.05 -13.46 -2.99
C ILE A 34 -8.28 -14.30 -1.95
N SER A 35 -8.99 -15.18 -1.24
CA SER A 35 -8.35 -16.07 -0.25
C SER A 35 -7.40 -17.09 -0.89
N GLU A 36 -7.69 -17.57 -2.09
CA GLU A 36 -6.89 -18.57 -2.78
C GLU A 36 -5.65 -17.93 -3.39
N THR A 37 -5.79 -16.75 -4.01
CA THR A 37 -4.64 -15.96 -4.49
C THR A 37 -3.70 -15.59 -3.35
N TYR A 38 -4.22 -15.23 -2.19
CA TYR A 38 -3.39 -14.96 -1.02
C TYR A 38 -2.67 -16.22 -0.52
N LYS A 39 -3.38 -17.36 -0.40
CA LYS A 39 -2.77 -18.64 -0.03
C LYS A 39 -1.70 -19.07 -1.04
N ALA A 40 -1.93 -18.88 -2.34
CA ALA A 40 -0.97 -19.17 -3.39
C ALA A 40 0.25 -18.23 -3.29
N ALA A 41 0.04 -16.93 -3.05
CA ALA A 41 1.12 -15.98 -2.85
C ALA A 41 1.96 -16.32 -1.61
N VAL A 42 1.35 -16.81 -0.54
CA VAL A 42 2.07 -17.33 0.64
C VAL A 42 2.85 -18.60 0.30
N ALA A 43 2.22 -19.57 -0.36
CA ALA A 43 2.85 -20.84 -0.72
C ALA A 43 4.02 -20.68 -1.72
N GLN A 44 3.97 -19.64 -2.55
CA GLN A 44 5.03 -19.31 -3.50
C GLN A 44 6.03 -18.29 -2.97
N GLU A 45 5.91 -17.82 -1.71
CA GLU A 45 6.73 -16.75 -1.13
C GLU A 45 6.68 -15.42 -1.93
N HIS A 46 5.57 -15.21 -2.67
CA HIS A 46 5.32 -14.03 -3.51
C HIS A 46 4.48 -12.95 -2.82
N VAL A 47 4.27 -13.05 -1.50
CA VAL A 47 3.51 -12.06 -0.71
C VAL A 47 4.11 -10.67 -0.82
N GLY A 48 5.45 -10.56 -0.81
CA GLY A 48 6.14 -9.28 -0.97
C GLY A 48 5.83 -8.61 -2.31
N SER A 49 5.78 -9.38 -3.40
CA SER A 49 5.44 -8.87 -4.74
C SER A 49 3.99 -8.38 -4.79
N LEU A 50 3.06 -9.11 -4.17
CA LEU A 50 1.64 -8.76 -4.11
C LEU A 50 1.41 -7.44 -3.34
N LEU A 51 2.13 -7.24 -2.24
CA LEU A 51 2.11 -5.98 -1.47
C LEU A 51 2.77 -4.84 -2.24
N ALA A 52 3.86 -5.10 -2.97
CA ALA A 52 4.53 -4.09 -3.80
C ALA A 52 3.60 -3.56 -4.91
N LEU A 53 2.84 -4.44 -5.55
CA LEU A 53 1.81 -4.08 -6.53
C LEU A 53 0.70 -3.23 -5.92
N GLY A 54 0.25 -3.57 -4.71
CA GLY A 54 -0.72 -2.75 -3.97
C GLY A 54 -0.20 -1.34 -3.68
N ALA A 55 1.08 -1.24 -3.31
CA ALA A 55 1.71 0.02 -2.94
C ALA A 55 1.80 1.02 -4.10
N VAL A 56 1.65 0.57 -5.36
CA VAL A 56 1.56 1.45 -6.53
C VAL A 56 0.41 2.45 -6.38
N LEU A 57 -0.73 2.06 -5.79
CA LEU A 57 -1.83 3.01 -5.53
C LEU A 57 -1.47 4.09 -4.51
N ASN A 58 -0.50 3.87 -3.63
CA ASN A 58 -0.02 4.92 -2.74
C ASN A 58 0.61 6.08 -3.51
N LEU A 59 1.19 5.83 -4.69
CA LEU A 59 1.72 6.90 -5.54
C LEU A 59 0.59 7.81 -6.01
N ILE A 60 -0.57 7.24 -6.38
CA ILE A 60 -1.74 8.03 -6.78
C ILE A 60 -2.22 8.90 -5.62
N ALA A 61 -2.33 8.34 -4.41
CA ALA A 61 -2.72 9.10 -3.23
C ALA A 61 -1.69 10.19 -2.86
N PHE A 62 -0.39 9.86 -2.96
CA PHE A 62 0.72 10.76 -2.68
C PHE A 62 0.73 11.97 -3.63
N PHE A 63 0.75 11.74 -4.94
CA PHE A 63 0.71 12.81 -5.94
C PHE A 63 -0.62 13.56 -5.92
N GLY A 64 -1.72 12.89 -5.60
CA GLY A 64 -3.02 13.52 -5.36
C GLY A 64 -2.94 14.58 -4.26
N PHE A 65 -2.37 14.25 -3.10
CA PHE A 65 -2.18 15.20 -2.01
C PHE A 65 -1.22 16.33 -2.34
N LEU A 66 -0.11 16.05 -3.06
CA LEU A 66 0.80 17.10 -3.53
C LEU A 66 0.09 18.09 -4.46
N ARG A 67 -0.72 17.60 -5.41
CA ARG A 67 -1.45 18.45 -6.37
C ARG A 67 -2.41 19.43 -5.69
N ILE A 68 -3.03 19.03 -4.57
CA ILE A 68 -3.92 19.88 -3.78
C ILE A 68 -3.22 20.62 -2.64
N LYS A 69 -1.88 20.70 -2.65
CA LYS A 69 -1.04 21.40 -1.66
C LYS A 69 -1.25 20.89 -0.22
N ARG A 70 -1.42 19.58 -0.05
CA ARG A 70 -1.59 18.89 1.25
C ARG A 70 -0.34 18.12 1.63
N ASP A 71 0.78 18.83 1.71
CA ASP A 71 2.12 18.22 1.85
C ASP A 71 2.26 17.35 3.10
N ASP A 72 1.67 17.74 4.24
CA ASP A 72 1.72 16.94 5.46
C ASP A 72 0.95 15.61 5.33
N ARG A 73 -0.15 15.58 4.56
CA ARG A 73 -0.84 14.32 4.22
C ARG A 73 0.00 13.49 3.25
N ALA A 74 0.65 14.12 2.27
CA ALA A 74 1.56 13.42 1.37
C ALA A 74 2.71 12.75 2.15
N LYS A 75 3.30 13.43 3.15
CA LYS A 75 4.30 12.82 4.06
C LYS A 75 3.73 11.61 4.80
N GLY A 76 2.47 11.68 5.24
CA GLY A 76 1.77 10.54 5.85
C GLY A 76 1.66 9.34 4.90
N VAL A 77 1.26 9.57 3.65
CA VAL A 77 1.20 8.50 2.63
C VAL A 77 2.59 7.93 2.37
N LEU A 78 3.62 8.78 2.28
CA LEU A 78 5.01 8.33 2.10
C LEU A 78 5.46 7.43 3.27
N LEU A 79 5.10 7.78 4.50
CA LEU A 79 5.39 6.96 5.68
C LEU A 79 4.71 5.59 5.59
N ALA A 80 3.46 5.53 5.13
CA ALA A 80 2.77 4.26 4.89
C ALA A 80 3.52 3.40 3.86
N THR A 81 3.98 4.01 2.76
CA THR A 81 4.75 3.33 1.72
C THR A 81 6.08 2.78 2.26
N ILE A 82 6.79 3.54 3.09
CA ILE A 82 8.04 3.08 3.73
C ILE A 82 7.76 1.90 4.66
N ILE A 83 6.70 1.95 5.47
CA ILE A 83 6.28 0.84 6.33
C ILE A 83 5.98 -0.40 5.49
N THR A 84 5.20 -0.27 4.41
CA THR A 84 4.93 -1.38 3.50
C THR A 84 6.21 -1.94 2.89
N ALA A 85 7.17 -1.09 2.52
CA ALA A 85 8.46 -1.54 2.00
C ALA A 85 9.26 -2.36 3.03
N PHE A 86 9.25 -1.97 4.31
CA PHE A 86 9.86 -2.76 5.38
C PHE A 86 9.15 -4.10 5.59
N ILE A 87 7.81 -4.14 5.48
CA ILE A 87 7.05 -5.39 5.54
C ILE A 87 7.44 -6.32 4.37
N ILE A 88 7.53 -5.78 3.16
CA ILE A 88 7.97 -6.53 1.97
C ILE A 88 9.38 -7.07 2.17
N LEU A 89 10.29 -6.24 2.71
CA LEU A 89 11.66 -6.65 2.98
C LEU A 89 11.70 -7.80 4.00
N TYR A 90 10.89 -7.72 5.07
CA TYR A 90 10.78 -8.78 6.06
C TYR A 90 10.38 -10.11 5.42
N TYR A 91 9.28 -10.13 4.64
CA TYR A 91 8.81 -11.33 3.93
C TYR A 91 9.78 -11.87 2.88
N LYS A 92 10.72 -11.05 2.40
CA LYS A 92 11.68 -11.46 1.38
C LYS A 92 12.98 -11.99 1.97
N VAL A 93 13.30 -11.61 3.21
CA VAL A 93 14.56 -11.97 3.88
C VAL A 93 14.37 -13.14 4.86
N PHE A 94 13.19 -13.24 5.49
CA PHE A 94 12.84 -14.26 6.48
C PHE A 94 11.62 -15.06 6.02
#